data_AF-A0A3D5UKI0-F1
#
_entry.id   AF-A0A3D5UKI0-F1
#
_cell.length_a   1.000
_cell.length_b   1.000
_cell.length_c   1.000
_cell.angle_alpha   90.00
_cell.angle_beta   90.00
_cell.angle_gamma   90.00
#
_symmetry.space_group_name_H-M   'P 1'
#
loop_
_entity.id
_entity.type
_entity.pdbx_description
1 polymer ?
#
loop_
_entity_poly.entity_id
_entity_poly.type
_entity_poly.pdbx_seq_one_letter_code
_entity_poly.pdbx_strand_id
1 'polypeptide(L)'
;MKKLLMVLLAGVLVATFAVGCSGGDDGDANGDAAPEENGDAVEENGDDTGAEYEDGVYFAQDEISDSWTYFVVVEVEGGEFLDAHWGG
;
A
#
# COMPACT_ATOMS: atom_id res chain seq x y z
N MET A 1 -15.72 14.38 25.63
CA MET A 1 -15.56 12.91 25.49
C MET A 1 -15.50 12.40 24.05
N LYS A 2 -16.11 13.05 23.03
CA LYS A 2 -16.04 12.54 21.63
C LYS A 2 -14.68 12.76 20.94
N LYS A 3 -13.99 13.84 21.30
CA LYS A 3 -12.61 14.14 20.83
C LYS A 3 -11.57 13.22 21.47
N LEU A 4 -11.83 12.78 22.70
CA LEU A 4 -11.02 11.81 23.43
C LEU A 4 -11.23 10.38 22.88
N LEU A 5 -12.46 10.07 22.43
CA LEU A 5 -12.80 8.79 21.79
C LEU A 5 -12.14 8.66 20.41
N MET A 6 -12.08 9.73 19.62
CA MET A 6 -11.38 9.77 18.33
C MET A 6 -9.86 9.58 18.46
N VAL A 7 -9.23 10.19 19.47
CA VAL A 7 -7.78 10.04 19.72
C VAL A 7 -7.44 8.63 20.23
N LEU A 8 -8.32 8.01 21.01
CA LEU A 8 -8.15 6.63 21.50
C LEU A 8 -8.35 5.61 20.37
N LEU A 9 -9.30 5.82 19.46
CA LEU A 9 -9.55 4.93 18.32
C LEU A 9 -8.41 4.99 17.29
N ALA A 10 -7.87 6.19 17.03
CA ALA A 10 -6.67 6.36 16.19
C ALA A 10 -5.43 5.69 16.80
N GLY A 11 -5.33 5.64 18.14
CA GLY A 11 -4.24 4.96 18.83
C GLY A 11 -4.30 3.42 18.77
N VAL A 12 -5.49 2.83 18.67
CA VAL A 12 -5.69 1.36 18.60
C VAL A 12 -5.35 0.80 17.21
N LEU A 13 -5.56 1.58 16.14
CA LEU A 13 -5.39 1.11 14.77
C LEU A 13 -3.92 0.88 14.36
N VAL A 14 -2.98 1.55 15.04
CA VAL A 14 -1.54 1.47 14.75
C VAL A 14 -0.91 0.20 15.31
N ALA A 15 -1.60 -0.53 16.20
CA ALA A 15 -1.06 -1.68 16.91
C ALA A 15 -1.24 -3.04 16.20
N THR A 16 -1.93 -3.12 15.05
CA THR A 16 -2.30 -4.40 14.42
C THR A 16 -1.41 -4.82 13.24
N PHE A 17 -0.39 -4.04 12.86
CA PHE A 17 0.46 -4.36 11.70
C PHE A 17 1.68 -5.24 12.02
N ALA A 18 1.85 -5.72 13.25
CA ALA A 18 3.06 -6.43 13.69
C ALA A 18 2.84 -7.89 14.14
N VAL A 19 1.82 -8.60 13.63
CA VAL A 19 1.62 -10.04 13.92
C VAL A 19 1.45 -10.85 12.63
N GLY A 20 2.52 -11.59 12.27
CA GLY A 20 2.60 -12.86 11.53
C GLY A 20 1.66 -13.09 10.34
N CYS A 21 2.12 -13.33 9.12
CA CYS A 21 3.03 -14.42 8.74
C CYS A 21 2.95 -15.61 9.71
N SER A 22 1.85 -16.38 9.65
CA SER A 22 1.79 -17.73 10.22
C SER A 22 1.76 -18.75 9.09
N GLY A 23 2.94 -19.14 8.62
CA GLY A 23 3.13 -20.51 8.17
C GLY A 23 2.86 -21.42 9.37
N GLY A 24 1.97 -22.39 9.19
CA GLY A 24 1.80 -23.44 10.18
C GLY A 24 3.08 -24.26 10.27
N ASP A 25 3.69 -24.35 11.45
CA ASP A 25 3.55 -25.53 12.31
C ASP A 25 4.19 -25.22 13.69
N ASP A 26 3.54 -25.76 14.72
CA ASP A 26 3.99 -25.92 16.11
C ASP A 26 4.26 -24.69 17.00
N GLY A 27 3.30 -24.47 17.92
CA GLY A 27 3.63 -24.54 19.34
C GLY A 27 3.87 -23.22 20.09
N ASP A 28 2.85 -22.84 20.85
CA ASP A 28 2.88 -22.14 22.14
C ASP A 28 3.42 -20.69 22.24
N ALA A 29 2.55 -19.86 22.81
CA ALA A 29 2.67 -18.43 23.00
C ALA A 29 3.75 -18.02 24.02
N ASN A 30 4.30 -16.82 23.82
CA ASN A 30 4.20 -15.66 24.74
C ASN A 30 5.52 -14.87 24.86
N GLY A 31 5.54 -13.58 24.50
CA GLY A 31 6.63 -12.67 24.88
C GLY A 31 6.83 -11.42 23.99
N ASP A 32 6.32 -10.31 24.48
CA ASP A 32 6.69 -8.88 24.32
C ASP A 32 7.92 -8.43 23.48
N ALA A 33 7.72 -7.31 22.76
CA ALA A 33 8.63 -6.20 22.42
C ALA A 33 9.30 -6.07 21.02
N ALA A 34 8.99 -4.90 20.41
CA ALA A 34 9.73 -4.05 19.47
C ALA A 34 9.97 -4.50 17.99
N PRO A 35 9.70 -3.62 17.01
CA PRO A 35 9.99 -3.89 15.59
C PRO A 35 11.48 -3.66 15.30
N GLU A 36 12.21 -4.74 15.09
CA GLU A 36 13.54 -4.72 14.49
C GLU A 36 13.40 -4.63 12.97
N GLU A 37 14.18 -3.74 12.36
CA GLU A 37 14.44 -3.71 10.92
C GLU A 37 14.74 -5.12 10.40
N ASN A 38 14.00 -5.54 9.39
CA ASN A 38 14.52 -6.45 8.38
C ASN A 38 14.10 -5.93 7.03
N GLY A 39 15.08 -5.40 6.30
CA GLY A 39 14.98 -5.25 4.87
C GLY A 39 14.81 -6.63 4.25
N ASP A 40 13.67 -6.85 3.63
CA ASP A 40 13.59 -7.74 2.49
C ASP A 40 13.70 -6.84 1.27
N ALA A 41 14.88 -6.91 0.65
CA ALA A 41 15.13 -6.34 -0.65
C ALA A 41 14.00 -6.79 -1.57
N VAL A 42 13.33 -5.82 -2.20
CA VAL A 42 12.56 -6.10 -3.40
C VAL A 42 13.54 -6.75 -4.37
N GLU A 43 13.41 -8.05 -4.56
CA GLU A 43 14.06 -8.79 -5.63
C GLU A 43 13.45 -8.28 -6.94
N GLU A 44 14.00 -7.16 -7.41
CA GLU A 44 13.84 -6.64 -8.75
C GLU A 44 14.40 -7.70 -9.70
N ASN A 45 13.55 -8.67 -10.06
CA ASN A 45 13.80 -9.50 -11.21
C ASN A 45 13.50 -8.63 -12.43
N GLY A 46 14.46 -7.74 -12.72
CA GLY A 46 14.55 -7.02 -13.97
C GLY A 46 14.66 -8.02 -15.10
N ASP A 47 13.52 -8.37 -15.69
CA ASP A 47 13.47 -8.71 -17.10
C ASP A 47 13.40 -7.38 -17.83
N ASP A 48 14.59 -6.94 -18.24
CA ASP A 48 14.91 -5.78 -19.06
C ASP A 48 14.14 -5.87 -20.39
N THR A 49 12.85 -5.60 -20.32
CA THR A 49 11.93 -5.45 -21.45
C THR A 49 11.69 -3.97 -21.69
N GLY A 50 12.78 -3.18 -21.67
CA GLY A 50 12.88 -1.83 -22.17
C GLY A 50 11.71 -0.92 -21.80
N ALA A 51 11.82 -0.22 -20.66
CA ALA A 51 11.06 0.97 -20.28
C ALA A 51 10.27 1.60 -21.44
N GLU A 52 8.99 1.20 -21.59
CA GLU A 52 8.13 1.64 -22.70
C GLU A 52 7.48 2.99 -22.42
N TYR A 53 7.37 3.37 -21.15
CA TYR A 53 6.64 4.56 -20.71
C TYR A 53 7.61 5.65 -20.24
N GLU A 54 7.30 6.90 -20.54
CA GLU A 54 8.03 8.02 -19.96
C GLU A 54 7.65 8.17 -18.47
N ASP A 55 8.59 8.62 -17.65
CA ASP A 55 8.31 8.87 -16.24
C ASP A 55 7.29 10.01 -16.09
N GLY A 56 6.34 9.83 -15.16
CA GLY A 56 5.34 10.85 -14.88
C GLY A 56 4.07 10.34 -14.23
N VAL A 57 3.17 11.28 -13.99
CA VAL A 57 1.83 11.02 -13.44
C VAL A 57 0.80 11.19 -14.55
N TYR A 58 0.11 10.11 -14.86
CA TYR A 58 -0.90 10.02 -15.91
C TYR A 58 -2.29 10.00 -15.31
N PHE A 59 -3.23 10.68 -15.97
CA PHE A 59 -4.62 10.72 -15.55
C PHE A 59 -5.54 10.36 -16.72
N ALA A 60 -6.52 9.51 -16.44
CA ALA A 60 -7.62 9.21 -17.35
C ALA A 60 -8.93 9.14 -16.56
N GLN A 61 -10.02 9.55 -17.20
CA GLN A 61 -11.36 9.45 -16.64
C GLN A 61 -12.37 9.11 -17.72
N ASP A 62 -13.53 8.63 -17.30
CA ASP A 62 -14.68 8.48 -18.18
C ASP A 62 -15.26 9.85 -18.59
N GLU A 63 -16.15 9.83 -19.58
CA GLU A 63 -16.92 11.01 -19.97
C GLU A 63 -17.71 11.53 -18.76
N ILE A 64 -17.71 12.86 -18.56
CA ILE A 64 -18.43 13.46 -17.44
C ILE A 64 -19.92 13.18 -17.61
N SER A 65 -20.49 12.50 -16.63
CA SER A 65 -21.92 12.20 -16.57
C SER A 65 -22.60 12.99 -15.45
N ASP A 66 -23.93 12.99 -15.44
CA ASP A 66 -24.72 13.52 -14.32
C ASP A 66 -24.62 12.64 -13.05
N SER A 67 -23.85 11.55 -13.11
CA SER A 67 -23.64 10.56 -12.04
C SER A 67 -22.16 10.50 -11.66
N TRP A 68 -21.82 9.55 -10.78
CA TRP A 68 -20.44 9.15 -10.47
C TRP A 68 -19.62 8.95 -11.76
N THR A 69 -18.39 9.49 -11.79
CA THR A 69 -17.50 9.41 -12.95
C THR A 69 -16.18 8.79 -12.51
N TYR A 70 -15.88 7.60 -13.01
CA TYR A 70 -14.64 6.90 -12.66
C TYR A 70 -13.41 7.62 -13.21
N PHE A 71 -12.33 7.59 -12.44
CA PHE A 71 -11.01 8.04 -12.88
C PHE A 71 -9.89 7.14 -12.35
N VAL A 72 -8.75 7.24 -13.00
CA VAL A 72 -7.48 6.59 -12.61
C VAL A 72 -6.33 7.59 -12.69
N VAL A 73 -5.44 7.50 -11.72
CA VAL A 73 -4.13 8.16 -11.71
C VAL A 73 -3.07 7.06 -11.67
N VAL A 74 -2.07 7.13 -12.53
CA VAL A 74 -0.95 6.16 -12.58
C VAL A 74 0.37 6.91 -12.47
N GLU A 75 1.28 6.42 -11.63
CA GLU A 75 2.64 6.92 -11.51
C GLU A 75 3.62 5.96 -12.19
N VAL A 76 4.46 6.50 -13.07
CA VAL A 76 5.52 5.77 -13.78
C VAL A 76 6.87 6.32 -13.35
N GLU A 77 7.77 5.43 -12.92
CA GLU A 77 9.16 5.74 -12.60
C GLU A 77 10.06 4.62 -13.15
N GLY A 78 11.17 4.98 -13.78
CA GLY A 78 12.05 4.00 -14.44
C GLY A 78 11.41 3.34 -15.67
N GLY A 79 10.35 3.93 -16.22
CA GLY A 79 9.52 3.31 -17.25
C GLY A 79 8.67 2.13 -16.80
N GLU A 80 8.50 1.96 -15.49
CA GLU A 80 7.67 0.93 -14.86
C GLU A 80 6.49 1.57 -14.11
N PHE A 81 5.41 0.82 -13.89
CA PHE A 81 4.30 1.30 -13.08
C PHE A 81 4.64 1.21 -11.60
N LEU A 82 4.80 2.37 -10.96
CA LEU A 82 5.11 2.49 -9.53
C LEU A 82 3.85 2.38 -8.67
N ASP A 83 2.78 3.11 -9.02
CA ASP A 83 1.52 3.12 -8.27
C ASP A 83 0.30 3.39 -9.17
N ALA A 84 -0.89 3.03 -8.67
CA ALA A 84 -2.15 3.34 -9.31
C ALA A 84 -3.26 3.66 -8.30
N HIS A 85 -3.91 4.81 -8.47
CA HIS A 85 -5.05 5.25 -7.68
C HIS A 85 -6.33 5.24 -8.51
N TRP A 86 -7.38 4.61 -7.98
CA TRP A 86 -8.69 4.50 -8.61
C TRP A 86 -9.75 5.21 -7.78
N GLY A 87 -10.61 5.99 -8.44
CA GLY A 87 -11.69 6.72 -7.78
C GLY A 87 -12.85 7.06 -8.70
N GLY A 88 -13.71 7.96 -8.22
CA GLY A 88 -14.82 8.59 -8.96
C GLY A 88 -15.81 9.28 -8.03
#